data_AF-A0A076PYJ1-F1
#
_entry.id   AF-A0A076PYJ1-F1
#
_cell.length_a   1.000
_cell.length_b   1.000
_cell.length_c   1.000
_cell.angle_alpha   90.00
_cell.angle_beta   90.00
_cell.angle_gamma   90.00
#
_symmetry.space_group_name_H-M   'P 1'
#
loop_
_entity.id
_entity.type
_entity.pdbx_description
1 polymer ?
#
loop_
_entity_poly.entity_id
_entity_poly.type
_entity_poly.pdbx_seq_one_letter_code
_entity_poly.pdbx_strand_id
1 'polypeptide(L)'
;MDQQHSLQVQGLGASFGPRVVLAEVDFTLPQSGVTALLGPAGTGKSTLLRTLAGLNASNPRFRSWGQVVYADQPLHMPLSADGEQVLPRLVQQHARLMRANTLDALIEKARQSEPRAPLQWRHWVSEQLQHYGLAELAQVLDKPTMLLSAVQQRAVAILREAWARPAVLMIDEPTAELEGYEAFLLLDVIKQIGQHRSVLLVTHQQQHAQAAAQQMLLLAGGRIQEAAAMAQFIQHPLSAAGQQFVRSGSCAVPMPGTPVHELADDVLPPPPLPAAALVAIAEFSDLRISSSAVSEVVEPVLPAAKPVSASEPAAPRPVAAAGLAASGTTARDRYQPRPVNAAVLMEMQPLLAAENAVPASRGPSGFSWLVPGRLAGTPWPGVVHDMDADLKALGRCGVTMLITLTERDFPQEALARNGLRNFHLPVYDHEPPTVAQMQMLLARMSAALRRGEVLAVHCLAGLGRTGTVLAAWLVREGLTAEEALRRVRLIDAQYVQSETQEALLYEFENALLQKMA
;
A
#
# COMPACT_ATOMS: atom_id res chain seq x y z
N MET A 1 -18.85 -17.45 33.54
CA MET A 1 -17.58 -17.99 33.01
C MET A 1 -16.77 -16.79 32.59
N ASP A 2 -15.80 -16.38 33.39
CA ASP A 2 -14.91 -15.28 33.01
C ASP A 2 -14.22 -15.67 31.71
N GLN A 3 -14.48 -14.91 30.64
CA GLN A 3 -13.78 -15.10 29.38
C GLN A 3 -12.33 -14.72 29.65
N GLN A 4 -11.44 -15.71 29.69
CA GLN A 4 -10.02 -15.44 29.81
C GLN A 4 -9.53 -14.84 28.48
N HIS A 5 -8.83 -13.71 28.56
CA HIS A 5 -8.34 -12.96 27.40
C HIS A 5 -6.81 -12.95 27.41
N SER A 6 -6.18 -13.08 26.24
CA SER A 6 -4.72 -12.99 26.13
C SER A 6 -4.22 -11.54 26.15
N LEU A 7 -5.07 -10.62 25.70
CA LEU A 7 -4.82 -9.18 25.67
C LEU A 7 -6.14 -8.43 25.83
N GLN A 8 -6.14 -7.43 26.70
CA GLN A 8 -7.20 -6.45 26.84
C GLN A 8 -6.62 -5.06 26.70
N VAL A 9 -7.22 -4.26 25.83
CA VAL A 9 -6.80 -2.89 25.52
C VAL A 9 -7.97 -1.99 25.81
N GLN A 10 -7.77 -0.98 26.65
CA GLN A 10 -8.79 -0.01 27.04
C GLN A 10 -8.26 1.42 26.91
N GLY A 11 -8.98 2.24 26.16
CA GLY A 11 -8.66 3.65 25.94
C GLY A 11 -7.26 3.89 25.39
N LEU A 12 -6.68 2.94 24.66
CA LEU A 12 -5.31 3.04 24.17
C LEU A 12 -5.24 4.13 23.11
N GLY A 13 -4.28 5.03 23.26
CA GLY A 13 -3.99 6.00 22.23
C GLY A 13 -2.50 6.24 22.04
N ALA A 14 -2.19 6.90 20.94
CA ALA A 14 -0.84 7.13 20.45
C ALA A 14 -0.77 8.42 19.64
N SER A 15 0.24 9.23 19.90
CA SER A 15 0.54 10.45 19.15
C SER A 15 2.00 10.55 18.75
N PHE A 16 2.27 11.32 17.70
CA PHE A 16 3.61 11.72 17.27
C PHE A 16 3.66 13.25 17.19
N GLY A 17 4.26 13.86 18.21
CA GLY A 17 4.19 15.31 18.40
C GLY A 17 2.73 15.75 18.59
N PRO A 18 2.25 16.79 17.86
CA PRO A 18 0.87 17.25 18.00
C PRO A 18 -0.16 16.35 17.29
N ARG A 19 0.28 15.38 16.47
CA ARG A 19 -0.63 14.54 15.68
C ARG A 19 -1.05 13.30 16.47
N VAL A 20 -2.33 13.20 16.79
CA VAL A 20 -2.95 11.99 17.35
C VAL A 20 -3.23 11.01 16.21
N VAL A 21 -2.72 9.77 16.33
CA VAL A 21 -2.95 8.70 15.35
C VAL A 21 -4.00 7.72 15.87
N LEU A 22 -3.89 7.35 17.15
CA LEU A 22 -4.88 6.54 17.85
C LEU A 22 -5.42 7.37 19.01
N ALA A 23 -6.75 7.51 19.10
CA ALA A 23 -7.37 8.34 20.12
C ALA A 23 -7.73 7.51 21.36
N GLU A 24 -8.54 6.48 21.13
CA GLU A 24 -9.14 5.64 22.18
C GLU A 24 -9.54 4.32 21.51
N VAL A 25 -8.62 3.36 21.60
CA VAL A 25 -8.74 2.04 21.00
C VAL A 25 -9.08 1.05 22.10
N ASP A 26 -10.25 0.41 21.96
CA ASP A 26 -10.78 -0.57 22.90
C ASP A 26 -11.02 -1.89 22.18
N PHE A 27 -10.38 -2.97 22.66
CA PHE A 27 -10.65 -4.33 22.19
C PHE A 27 -10.08 -5.38 23.13
N THR A 28 -10.56 -6.61 22.99
CA THR A 28 -10.05 -7.80 23.67
C THR A 28 -9.69 -8.86 22.65
N LEU A 29 -8.63 -9.63 22.93
CA LEU A 29 -8.27 -10.80 22.15
C LEU A 29 -8.51 -12.07 22.98
N PRO A 30 -9.11 -13.12 22.38
CA PRO A 30 -9.28 -14.41 23.06
C PRO A 30 -7.92 -15.05 23.37
N GLN A 31 -7.89 -16.12 24.18
CA GLN A 31 -6.66 -16.88 24.42
C GLN A 31 -6.14 -17.61 23.18
N SER A 32 -7.05 -18.01 22.28
CA SER A 32 -6.73 -18.64 21.01
C SER A 32 -7.65 -18.19 19.90
N GLY A 33 -7.21 -18.40 18.67
CA GLY A 33 -7.90 -17.99 17.44
C GLY A 33 -7.22 -16.82 16.76
N VAL A 34 -7.62 -16.60 15.51
CA VAL A 34 -7.13 -15.51 14.68
C VAL A 34 -8.17 -14.39 14.67
N THR A 35 -7.76 -13.21 15.11
CA THR A 35 -8.52 -11.96 15.01
C THR A 35 -7.89 -11.10 13.91
N ALA A 36 -8.66 -10.72 12.91
CA ALA A 36 -8.20 -9.81 11.85
C ALA A 36 -8.40 -8.34 12.27
N LEU A 37 -7.38 -7.51 12.10
CA LEU A 37 -7.49 -6.05 12.22
C LEU A 37 -7.51 -5.45 10.81
N LEU A 38 -8.69 -5.01 10.40
CA LEU A 38 -8.97 -4.40 9.10
C LEU A 38 -9.09 -2.89 9.21
N GLY A 39 -8.94 -2.19 8.08
CA GLY A 39 -9.22 -0.78 7.97
C GLY A 39 -8.47 -0.13 6.80
N PRO A 40 -8.88 1.09 6.38
CA PRO A 40 -8.22 1.82 5.30
C PRO A 40 -6.71 2.02 5.50
N ALA A 41 -5.99 2.35 4.41
CA ALA A 41 -4.59 2.75 4.51
C ALA A 41 -4.45 4.00 5.39
N GLY A 42 -3.39 4.04 6.21
CA GLY A 42 -3.10 5.22 7.05
C GLY A 42 -3.95 5.38 8.33
N THR A 43 -4.84 4.45 8.66
CA THR A 43 -5.71 4.56 9.87
C THR A 43 -5.03 4.25 11.20
N GLY A 44 -3.76 3.85 11.18
CA GLY A 44 -2.97 3.59 12.40
C GLY A 44 -2.80 2.12 12.77
N LYS A 45 -3.12 1.15 11.90
CA LYS A 45 -2.95 -0.31 12.16
C LYS A 45 -1.52 -0.67 12.57
N SER A 46 -0.52 -0.31 11.75
CA SER A 46 0.90 -0.56 12.10
C SER A 46 1.34 0.27 13.30
N THR A 47 0.77 1.45 13.53
CA THR A 47 1.02 2.24 14.76
C THR A 47 0.54 1.48 15.99
N LEU A 48 -0.66 0.87 15.95
CA LEU A 48 -1.19 0.05 17.04
C LEU A 48 -0.28 -1.13 17.34
N LEU A 49 0.09 -1.92 16.31
CA LEU A 49 0.97 -3.07 16.49
C LEU A 49 2.33 -2.68 17.07
N ARG A 50 2.95 -1.60 16.56
CA ARG A 50 4.24 -1.12 17.05
C ARG A 50 4.16 -0.56 18.46
N THR A 51 3.07 0.08 18.84
CA THR A 51 2.84 0.57 20.20
C THR A 51 2.72 -0.61 21.17
N LEU A 52 1.92 -1.63 20.83
CA LEU A 52 1.77 -2.84 21.65
C LEU A 52 3.08 -3.64 21.76
N ALA A 53 3.88 -3.68 20.70
CA ALA A 53 5.20 -4.31 20.70
C ALA A 53 6.31 -3.47 21.34
N GLY A 54 6.01 -2.26 21.83
CA GLY A 54 6.97 -1.35 22.45
C GLY A 54 8.04 -0.77 21.51
N LEU A 55 7.81 -0.81 20.19
CA LEU A 55 8.78 -0.40 19.15
C LEU A 55 8.74 1.10 18.83
N ASN A 56 7.89 1.88 19.50
CA ASN A 56 7.77 3.32 19.31
C ASN A 56 8.39 4.14 20.46
N ALA A 57 8.72 3.51 21.60
CA ALA A 57 9.19 4.20 22.80
C ALA A 57 10.49 4.99 22.62
N SER A 58 11.36 4.57 21.70
CA SER A 58 12.61 5.27 21.40
C SER A 58 12.43 6.58 20.63
N ASN A 59 11.24 6.85 20.09
CA ASN A 59 10.97 8.11 19.40
C ASN A 59 10.64 9.20 20.44
N PRO A 60 11.44 10.28 20.56
CA PRO A 60 11.24 11.31 21.58
C PRO A 60 9.91 12.08 21.42
N ARG A 61 9.32 12.05 20.23
CA ARG A 61 8.02 12.68 19.93
C ARG A 61 6.84 11.74 20.14
N PHE A 62 7.07 10.48 20.48
CA PHE A 62 6.01 9.50 20.71
C PHE A 62 5.44 9.66 22.12
N ARG A 63 4.12 9.63 22.21
CA ARG A 63 3.39 9.50 23.48
C ARG A 63 2.31 8.44 23.31
N SER A 64 2.01 7.75 24.40
CA SER A 64 0.97 6.73 24.45
C SER A 64 0.29 6.73 25.81
N TRP A 65 -1.01 6.46 25.83
CA TRP A 65 -1.85 6.43 27.02
C TRP A 65 -2.84 5.26 26.95
N GLY A 66 -3.62 5.08 28.00
CA GLY A 66 -4.59 3.98 28.13
C GLY A 66 -4.06 2.85 28.99
N GLN A 67 -4.82 1.76 29.05
CA GLN A 67 -4.51 0.57 29.84
C GLN A 67 -4.41 -0.64 28.94
N VAL A 68 -3.37 -1.45 29.17
CA VAL A 68 -3.17 -2.72 28.49
C VAL A 68 -2.93 -3.79 29.52
N VAL A 69 -3.71 -4.87 29.47
CA VAL A 69 -3.49 -6.08 30.26
C VAL A 69 -3.09 -7.18 29.27
N TYR A 70 -1.93 -7.80 29.50
CA TYR A 70 -1.36 -8.83 28.64
C TYR A 70 -1.01 -10.06 29.47
N ALA A 71 -1.52 -11.23 29.06
CA ALA A 71 -1.36 -12.48 29.81
C ALA A 71 -1.73 -12.33 31.30
N ASP A 72 -2.89 -11.73 31.56
CA ASP A 72 -3.43 -11.43 32.89
C ASP A 72 -2.57 -10.48 33.76
N GLN A 73 -1.59 -9.79 33.17
CA GLN A 73 -0.75 -8.81 33.85
C GLN A 73 -0.95 -7.39 33.27
N PRO A 74 -1.19 -6.37 34.10
CA PRO A 74 -1.24 -4.99 33.62
C PRO A 74 0.14 -4.55 33.15
N LEU A 75 0.20 -3.89 31.99
CA LEU A 75 1.42 -3.31 31.44
C LEU A 75 1.51 -1.82 31.79
N HIS A 76 2.70 -1.38 32.16
CA HIS A 76 3.02 0.02 32.43
C HIS A 76 3.41 0.74 31.14
N MET A 77 2.70 1.83 30.85
CA MET A 77 2.95 2.70 29.69
C MET A 77 4.06 3.73 29.98
N PRO A 78 4.86 4.15 28.98
CA PRO A 78 4.88 3.63 27.61
C PRO A 78 5.52 2.24 27.53
N LEU A 79 4.98 1.38 26.66
CA LEU A 79 5.56 0.07 26.39
C LEU A 79 6.89 0.24 25.65
N SER A 80 7.94 -0.43 26.13
CA SER A 80 9.27 -0.41 25.53
C SER A 80 9.75 -1.83 25.29
N ALA A 81 10.20 -2.12 24.06
CA ALA A 81 10.76 -3.42 23.70
C ALA A 81 12.06 -3.76 24.45
N ASP A 82 12.78 -2.74 24.94
CA ASP A 82 14.01 -2.90 25.73
C ASP A 82 13.73 -2.93 27.24
N GLY A 83 12.46 -2.89 27.65
CA GLY A 83 12.05 -2.96 29.05
C GLY A 83 12.02 -4.38 29.61
N GLU A 84 11.81 -4.49 30.92
CA GLU A 84 11.69 -5.80 31.61
C GLU A 84 10.31 -6.47 31.42
N GLN A 85 9.32 -5.72 30.91
CA GLN A 85 7.96 -6.23 30.71
C GLN A 85 7.90 -7.13 29.47
N VAL A 86 7.27 -8.29 29.61
CA VAL A 86 7.01 -9.18 28.46
C VAL A 86 5.90 -8.57 27.62
N LEU A 87 6.16 -8.36 26.32
CA LEU A 87 5.21 -7.74 25.38
C LEU A 87 4.69 -8.74 24.33
N PRO A 88 3.56 -8.44 23.67
CA PRO A 88 3.15 -9.11 22.44
C PRO A 88 4.27 -9.09 21.39
N ARG A 89 4.45 -10.21 20.67
CA ARG A 89 5.48 -10.30 19.61
C ARG A 89 4.91 -9.83 18.27
N LEU A 90 5.70 -9.06 17.52
CA LEU A 90 5.33 -8.54 16.22
C LEU A 90 6.20 -9.12 15.10
N VAL A 91 5.56 -9.74 14.11
CA VAL A 91 6.15 -10.03 12.81
C VAL A 91 5.89 -8.83 11.90
N GLN A 92 6.95 -8.08 11.59
CA GLN A 92 6.86 -6.92 10.70
C GLN A 92 6.87 -7.36 9.23
N GLN A 93 6.19 -6.59 8.38
CA GLN A 93 6.08 -6.81 6.93
C GLN A 93 7.44 -7.05 6.23
N HIS A 94 8.52 -6.40 6.70
CA HIS A 94 9.88 -6.54 6.15
C HIS A 94 10.87 -7.08 7.18
N ALA A 95 10.53 -8.18 7.87
CA ALA A 95 11.43 -8.83 8.81
C ALA A 95 12.75 -9.25 8.11
N ARG A 96 13.84 -8.49 8.33
CA ARG A 96 15.16 -8.82 7.79
C ARG A 96 15.77 -9.96 8.60
N LEU A 97 15.80 -11.16 8.01
CA LEU A 97 16.55 -12.30 8.54
C LEU A 97 18.03 -12.13 8.13
N MET A 98 18.80 -11.41 8.94
CA MET A 98 20.22 -11.14 8.66
C MET A 98 21.04 -12.43 8.62
N ARG A 99 21.68 -12.74 7.48
CA ARG A 99 22.78 -13.71 7.24
C ARG A 99 22.87 -14.95 8.15
N ALA A 100 21.73 -15.55 8.51
CA ALA A 100 21.68 -16.81 9.23
C ALA A 100 21.28 -17.94 8.27
N ASN A 101 21.72 -19.16 8.56
CA ASN A 101 21.10 -20.32 7.95
C ASN A 101 19.65 -20.44 8.46
N THR A 102 18.82 -21.14 7.69
CA THR A 102 17.37 -21.22 7.92
C THR A 102 17.04 -21.89 9.25
N LEU A 103 17.78 -22.93 9.63
CA LEU A 103 17.60 -23.61 10.92
C LEU A 103 17.82 -22.66 12.11
N ASP A 104 18.95 -21.95 12.14
CA ASP A 104 19.29 -21.03 13.22
C ASP A 104 18.32 -19.85 13.28
N ALA A 105 17.88 -19.34 12.12
CA ALA A 105 16.88 -18.29 12.06
C ALA A 105 15.54 -18.73 12.67
N LEU A 106 15.10 -19.95 12.40
CA LEU A 106 13.85 -20.50 12.91
C LEU A 106 13.86 -20.69 14.44
N ILE A 107 14.97 -21.16 14.99
CA ILE A 107 15.08 -21.53 16.41
C ILE A 107 15.71 -20.46 17.30
N GLU A 108 16.11 -19.32 16.73
CA GLU A 108 16.79 -18.21 17.41
C GLU A 108 16.14 -17.86 18.75
N LYS A 109 14.81 -17.70 18.77
CA LYS A 109 14.05 -17.34 19.96
C LYS A 109 13.65 -18.55 20.80
N ALA A 110 13.31 -19.67 20.17
CA ALA A 110 12.91 -20.89 20.88
C ALA A 110 14.04 -21.42 21.78
N ARG A 111 15.30 -21.36 21.33
CA ARG A 111 16.49 -21.77 22.10
C ARG A 111 16.67 -21.05 23.44
N GLN A 112 16.08 -19.86 23.60
CA GLN A 112 16.18 -19.07 24.84
C GLN A 112 15.29 -19.66 25.95
N SER A 113 14.25 -20.40 25.59
CA SER A 113 13.26 -20.96 26.52
C SER A 113 13.31 -22.48 26.62
N GLU A 114 13.90 -23.16 25.63
CA GLU A 114 13.96 -24.62 25.59
C GLU A 114 15.36 -25.12 25.18
N PRO A 115 16.09 -25.82 26.06
CA PRO A 115 17.38 -26.41 25.70
C PRO A 115 17.19 -27.71 24.93
N ARG A 116 17.89 -27.86 23.80
CA ARG A 116 17.96 -29.12 23.03
C ARG A 116 19.32 -29.28 22.36
N ALA A 117 19.72 -30.53 22.12
CA ALA A 117 20.93 -30.83 21.35
C ALA A 117 20.76 -30.42 19.87
N PRO A 118 21.85 -30.12 19.13
CA PRO A 118 21.77 -29.67 17.74
C PRO A 118 20.99 -30.61 16.80
N LEU A 119 21.21 -31.93 16.92
CA LEU A 119 20.49 -32.92 16.11
C LEU A 119 18.99 -33.00 16.45
N GLN A 120 18.64 -32.82 17.73
CA GLN A 120 17.25 -32.78 18.18
C GLN A 120 16.52 -31.56 17.65
N TRP A 121 17.20 -30.41 17.55
CA TRP A 121 16.65 -29.22 16.90
C TRP A 121 16.30 -29.49 15.45
N ARG A 122 17.24 -30.05 14.69
CA ARG A 122 17.01 -30.34 13.27
C ARG A 122 15.83 -31.29 13.08
N HIS A 123 15.76 -32.36 13.87
CA HIS A 123 14.65 -33.33 13.78
C HIS A 123 13.31 -32.65 14.07
N TRP A 124 13.21 -31.93 15.19
CA TRP A 124 11.98 -31.25 15.56
C TRP A 124 11.57 -30.18 14.55
N VAL A 125 12.51 -29.36 14.05
CA VAL A 125 12.20 -28.34 13.05
C VAL A 125 11.64 -29.00 11.79
N SER A 126 12.23 -30.11 11.33
CA SER A 126 11.69 -30.84 10.18
C SER A 126 10.27 -31.37 10.43
N GLU A 127 10.00 -31.94 11.60
CA GLU A 127 8.64 -32.40 11.97
C GLU A 127 7.63 -31.24 12.03
N GLN A 128 8.01 -30.11 12.63
CA GLN A 128 7.14 -28.93 12.69
C GLN A 128 6.86 -28.37 11.29
N LEU A 129 7.90 -28.23 10.45
CA LEU A 129 7.72 -27.74 9.09
C LEU A 129 6.83 -28.65 8.26
N GLN A 130 6.93 -29.98 8.42
CA GLN A 130 6.01 -30.92 7.79
C GLN A 130 4.56 -30.73 8.29
N HIS A 131 4.36 -30.55 9.60
CA HIS A 131 3.04 -30.29 10.18
C HIS A 131 2.40 -29.03 9.59
N TYR A 132 3.17 -27.95 9.44
CA TYR A 132 2.72 -26.70 8.82
C TYR A 132 2.58 -26.76 7.28
N GLY A 133 2.83 -27.91 6.64
CA GLY A 133 2.75 -28.03 5.18
C GLY A 133 3.94 -27.40 4.42
N LEU A 134 5.04 -27.15 5.11
CA LEU A 134 6.26 -26.50 4.59
C LEU A 134 7.41 -27.52 4.42
N ALA A 135 7.11 -28.71 3.91
CA ALA A 135 8.10 -29.79 3.78
C ALA A 135 9.31 -29.41 2.91
N GLU A 136 9.14 -28.55 1.91
CA GLU A 136 10.22 -28.01 1.08
C GLU A 136 11.23 -27.18 1.89
N LEU A 137 10.74 -26.44 2.88
CA LEU A 137 11.58 -25.62 3.76
C LEU A 137 12.50 -26.50 4.63
N ALA A 138 12.04 -27.71 5.00
CA ALA A 138 12.84 -28.68 5.75
C ALA A 138 14.04 -29.21 4.94
N GLN A 139 14.01 -29.14 3.60
CA GLN A 139 15.10 -29.58 2.72
C GLN A 139 16.21 -28.53 2.56
N VAL A 140 15.96 -27.29 3.00
CA VAL A 140 16.87 -26.15 2.82
C VAL A 140 17.30 -25.50 4.13
N LEU A 141 17.21 -26.25 5.24
CA LEU A 141 17.57 -25.78 6.58
C LEU A 141 19.00 -25.21 6.70
N ASP A 142 19.94 -25.74 5.92
CA ASP A 142 21.34 -25.29 5.91
C ASP A 142 21.59 -24.09 4.99
N LYS A 143 20.61 -23.70 4.16
CA LYS A 143 20.75 -22.56 3.25
C LYS A 143 20.55 -21.24 3.98
N PRO A 144 21.24 -20.16 3.56
CA PRO A 144 20.96 -18.81 4.03
C PRO A 144 19.50 -18.41 3.76
N THR A 145 18.84 -17.80 4.74
CA THR A 145 17.43 -17.37 4.65
C THR A 145 17.15 -16.44 3.46
N MET A 146 18.12 -15.62 3.06
CA MET A 146 17.98 -14.71 1.91
C MET A 146 17.85 -15.42 0.56
N LEU A 147 18.21 -16.71 0.47
CA LEU A 147 18.06 -17.52 -0.75
C LEU A 147 16.70 -18.22 -0.84
N LEU A 148 15.87 -18.13 0.20
CA LEU A 148 14.53 -18.71 0.21
C LEU A 148 13.57 -17.88 -0.64
N SER A 149 12.47 -18.48 -1.09
CA SER A 149 11.38 -17.74 -1.74
C SER A 149 10.72 -16.76 -0.77
N ALA A 150 10.01 -15.75 -1.28
CA ALA A 150 9.36 -14.74 -0.45
C ALA A 150 8.39 -15.37 0.58
N VAL A 151 7.59 -16.35 0.16
CA VAL A 151 6.67 -17.08 1.05
C VAL A 151 7.42 -17.86 2.13
N GLN A 152 8.53 -18.52 1.79
CA GLN A 152 9.36 -19.24 2.76
C GLN A 152 10.03 -18.30 3.76
N GLN A 153 10.54 -17.14 3.32
CA GLN A 153 11.12 -16.14 4.21
C GLN A 153 10.10 -15.63 5.25
N ARG A 154 8.85 -15.41 4.81
CA ARG A 154 7.76 -14.98 5.69
C ARG A 154 7.32 -16.08 6.65
N ALA A 155 7.21 -17.31 6.16
CA ALA A 155 6.94 -18.46 7.01
C ALA A 155 8.02 -18.61 8.10
N VAL A 156 9.31 -18.46 7.76
CA VAL A 156 10.40 -18.45 8.74
C VAL A 156 10.24 -17.32 9.75
N ALA A 157 9.95 -16.10 9.30
CA ALA A 157 9.77 -14.95 10.21
C ALA A 157 8.58 -15.15 11.17
N ILE A 158 7.47 -15.70 10.68
CA ILE A 158 6.29 -16.01 11.50
C ILE A 158 6.58 -17.12 12.50
N LEU A 159 7.11 -18.25 12.02
CA LEU A 159 7.40 -19.42 12.87
C LEU A 159 8.45 -19.11 13.93
N ARG A 160 9.47 -18.29 13.61
CA ARG A 160 10.47 -17.83 14.58
C ARG A 160 9.84 -17.13 15.78
N GLU A 161 8.91 -16.20 15.54
CA GLU A 161 8.23 -15.49 16.63
C GLU A 161 7.19 -16.39 17.31
N ALA A 162 6.49 -17.24 16.55
CA ALA A 162 5.53 -18.19 17.11
C ALA A 162 6.20 -19.24 18.01
N TRP A 163 7.38 -19.76 17.67
CA TRP A 163 8.04 -20.78 18.48
C TRP A 163 8.64 -20.24 19.78
N ALA A 164 8.71 -18.92 19.94
CA ALA A 164 8.96 -18.27 21.22
C ALA A 164 7.76 -18.31 22.20
N ARG A 165 6.62 -18.90 21.78
CA ARG A 165 5.39 -19.09 22.57
C ARG A 165 4.84 -17.79 23.23
N PRO A 166 4.70 -16.66 22.49
CA PRO A 166 4.03 -15.49 23.04
C PRO A 166 2.54 -15.78 23.29
N ALA A 167 1.95 -15.10 24.27
CA ALA A 167 0.50 -15.16 24.52
C ALA A 167 -0.30 -14.51 23.38
N VAL A 168 0.25 -13.47 22.74
CA VAL A 168 -0.28 -12.86 21.51
C VAL A 168 0.83 -12.75 20.45
N LEU A 169 0.57 -13.30 19.27
CA LEU A 169 1.36 -13.10 18.06
C LEU A 169 0.67 -12.09 17.15
N MET A 170 1.32 -10.95 16.90
CA MET A 170 0.85 -9.93 15.97
C MET A 170 1.59 -10.06 14.64
N ILE A 171 0.88 -9.98 13.52
CA ILE A 171 1.44 -10.16 12.19
C ILE A 171 0.96 -9.02 11.28
N ASP A 172 1.89 -8.24 10.75
CA ASP A 172 1.60 -7.07 9.89
C ASP A 172 1.72 -7.45 8.40
N GLU A 173 0.58 -7.50 7.70
CA GLU A 173 0.47 -7.74 6.25
C GLU A 173 1.28 -8.94 5.72
N PRO A 174 1.08 -10.17 6.27
CA PRO A 174 1.93 -11.31 5.94
C PRO A 174 1.84 -11.76 4.49
N THR A 175 0.77 -11.38 3.79
CA THR A 175 0.50 -11.75 2.39
C THR A 175 0.72 -10.59 1.41
N ALA A 176 1.26 -9.44 1.84
CA ALA A 176 1.54 -8.33 0.91
C ALA A 176 2.43 -8.82 -0.25
N GLU A 177 2.21 -8.46 -1.51
CA GLU A 177 3.09 -8.91 -2.63
C GLU A 177 3.16 -10.45 -2.85
N LEU A 178 2.34 -11.27 -2.16
CA LEU A 178 2.18 -12.69 -2.49
C LEU A 178 0.89 -12.89 -3.29
N GLU A 179 0.94 -13.74 -4.31
CA GLU A 179 -0.18 -13.98 -5.22
C GLU A 179 -0.71 -15.41 -5.11
N GLY A 180 -2.03 -15.55 -5.29
CA GLY A 180 -2.70 -16.85 -5.42
C GLY A 180 -2.38 -17.82 -4.29
N TYR A 181 -1.89 -19.01 -4.66
CA TYR A 181 -1.65 -20.13 -3.75
C TYR A 181 -0.67 -19.82 -2.61
N GLU A 182 0.37 -19.00 -2.85
CA GLU A 182 1.40 -18.71 -1.84
C GLU A 182 0.84 -17.95 -0.65
N ALA A 183 -0.10 -17.02 -0.89
CA ALA A 183 -0.78 -16.29 0.18
C ALA A 183 -1.62 -17.25 1.05
N PHE A 184 -2.40 -18.14 0.43
CA PHE A 184 -3.24 -19.10 1.15
C PHE A 184 -2.43 -20.13 1.94
N LEU A 185 -1.30 -20.60 1.42
CA LEU A 185 -0.38 -21.45 2.17
C LEU A 185 0.04 -20.77 3.49
N LEU A 186 0.39 -19.49 3.45
CA LEU A 186 0.80 -18.75 4.64
C LEU A 186 -0.36 -18.49 5.61
N LEU A 187 -1.56 -18.23 5.09
CA LEU A 187 -2.78 -18.06 5.88
C LEU A 187 -3.16 -19.36 6.61
N ASP A 188 -2.96 -20.52 5.99
CA ASP A 188 -3.15 -21.82 6.65
C ASP A 188 -2.16 -22.04 7.79
N VAL A 189 -0.89 -21.66 7.61
CA VAL A 189 0.11 -21.67 8.70
C VAL A 189 -0.36 -20.79 9.86
N ILE A 190 -0.82 -19.57 9.56
CA ILE A 190 -1.31 -18.62 10.58
C ILE A 190 -2.53 -19.18 11.32
N LYS A 191 -3.45 -19.82 10.60
CA LYS A 191 -4.64 -20.45 11.17
C LYS A 191 -4.29 -21.62 12.09
N GLN A 192 -3.33 -22.46 11.69
CA GLN A 192 -2.81 -23.55 12.53
C GLN A 192 -2.17 -23.01 13.81
N ILE A 193 -1.36 -21.95 13.71
CA ILE A 193 -0.81 -21.26 14.89
C ILE A 193 -1.95 -20.80 15.80
N GLY A 194 -2.98 -20.18 15.22
CA GLY A 194 -4.17 -19.69 15.91
C GLY A 194 -4.97 -20.75 16.67
N GLN A 195 -4.85 -22.04 16.35
CA GLN A 195 -5.56 -23.10 17.08
C GLN A 195 -5.11 -23.21 18.55
N HIS A 196 -3.90 -22.76 18.86
CA HIS A 196 -3.29 -22.92 20.19
C HIS A 196 -2.92 -21.59 20.86
N ARG A 197 -3.10 -20.46 20.18
CA ARG A 197 -2.75 -19.13 20.73
C ARG A 197 -3.50 -18.01 20.03
N SER A 198 -3.48 -16.84 20.64
CA SER A 198 -4.04 -15.63 20.09
C SER A 198 -3.16 -15.06 18.97
N VAL A 199 -3.77 -14.82 17.81
CA VAL A 199 -3.11 -14.17 16.67
C VAL A 199 -3.90 -12.91 16.29
N LEU A 200 -3.21 -11.77 16.23
CA LEU A 200 -3.73 -10.54 15.66
C LEU A 200 -3.15 -10.34 14.26
N LEU A 201 -3.96 -10.59 13.23
CA LEU A 201 -3.57 -10.49 11.83
C LEU A 201 -3.99 -9.13 11.26
N VAL A 202 -3.04 -8.25 10.95
CA VAL A 202 -3.33 -7.03 10.19
C VAL A 202 -3.30 -7.32 8.71
N THR A 203 -4.39 -6.97 8.02
CA THR A 203 -4.41 -6.94 6.56
C THR A 203 -5.41 -5.93 6.02
N HIS A 204 -5.19 -5.42 4.81
CA HIS A 204 -6.19 -4.68 4.04
C HIS A 204 -6.97 -5.58 3.05
N GLN A 205 -6.59 -6.84 2.90
CA GLN A 205 -7.21 -7.78 1.96
C GLN A 205 -8.33 -8.57 2.64
N GLN A 206 -9.58 -8.23 2.34
CA GLN A 206 -10.75 -8.85 2.99
C GLN A 206 -10.82 -10.37 2.79
N GLN A 207 -10.45 -10.87 1.60
CA GLN A 207 -10.45 -12.30 1.30
C GLN A 207 -9.46 -13.07 2.19
N HIS A 208 -8.28 -12.49 2.45
CA HIS A 208 -7.27 -13.12 3.31
C HIS A 208 -7.69 -13.14 4.78
N ALA A 209 -8.30 -12.05 5.23
CA ALA A 209 -8.89 -11.99 6.56
C ALA A 209 -10.00 -13.04 6.74
N GLN A 210 -10.89 -13.19 5.76
CA GLN A 210 -11.95 -14.21 5.78
C GLN A 210 -11.40 -15.64 5.79
N ALA A 211 -10.29 -15.89 5.08
CA ALA A 211 -9.69 -17.22 5.03
C ALA A 211 -9.04 -17.65 6.36
N ALA A 212 -8.42 -16.72 7.08
CA ALA A 212 -7.65 -17.03 8.29
C ALA A 212 -8.39 -16.74 9.61
N ALA A 213 -9.21 -15.68 9.67
CA ALA A 213 -9.72 -15.13 10.93
C ALA A 213 -11.15 -15.55 11.28
N GLN A 214 -11.40 -15.73 12.58
CA GLN A 214 -12.73 -16.02 13.13
C GLN A 214 -13.40 -14.76 13.68
N GLN A 215 -12.59 -13.81 14.14
CA GLN A 215 -13.02 -12.52 14.67
C GLN A 215 -12.40 -11.39 13.84
N MET A 216 -13.01 -10.22 13.89
CA MET A 216 -12.52 -9.05 13.18
C MET A 216 -12.67 -7.79 14.02
N LEU A 217 -11.75 -6.85 13.80
CA LEU A 217 -11.75 -5.50 14.34
C LEU A 217 -11.62 -4.52 13.17
N LEU A 218 -12.49 -3.53 13.06
CA LEU A 218 -12.40 -2.45 12.07
C LEU A 218 -11.79 -1.20 12.73
N LEU A 219 -10.57 -0.82 12.33
CA LEU A 219 -9.92 0.41 12.77
C LEU A 219 -10.08 1.52 11.71
N ALA A 220 -10.78 2.59 12.08
CA ALA A 220 -10.89 3.79 11.27
C ALA A 220 -11.01 5.04 12.16
N GLY A 221 -10.47 6.17 11.70
CA GLY A 221 -10.43 7.40 12.49
C GLY A 221 -9.73 7.27 13.84
N GLY A 222 -8.73 6.40 13.94
CA GLY A 222 -7.97 6.17 15.18
C GLY A 222 -8.74 5.49 16.32
N ARG A 223 -9.87 4.82 16.02
CA ARG A 223 -10.74 4.10 16.96
C ARG A 223 -11.25 2.79 16.35
N ILE A 224 -11.63 1.83 17.19
CA ILE A 224 -12.34 0.63 16.73
C ILE A 224 -13.80 1.02 16.44
N GLN A 225 -14.21 0.85 15.19
CA GLN A 225 -15.57 1.14 14.73
C GLN A 225 -16.51 -0.06 14.93
N GLU A 226 -15.97 -1.26 14.83
CA GLU A 226 -16.72 -2.50 14.95
C GLU A 226 -15.81 -3.64 15.37
N ALA A 227 -16.30 -4.51 16.25
CA ALA A 227 -15.68 -5.75 16.66
C ALA A 227 -16.75 -6.85 16.60
N ALA A 228 -16.53 -7.88 15.79
CA ALA A 228 -17.53 -8.91 15.55
C ALA A 228 -16.90 -10.21 15.06
N ALA A 229 -17.70 -11.28 15.03
CA ALA A 229 -17.33 -12.49 14.30
C ALA A 229 -17.14 -12.16 12.80
N MET A 230 -16.11 -12.71 12.18
CA MET A 230 -15.74 -12.41 10.79
C MET A 230 -16.92 -12.64 9.82
N ALA A 231 -17.61 -13.79 9.95
CA ALA A 231 -18.76 -14.10 9.11
C ALA A 231 -19.91 -13.09 9.29
N GLN A 232 -20.16 -12.64 10.51
CA GLN A 232 -21.20 -11.65 10.81
C GLN A 232 -20.83 -10.29 10.22
N PHE A 233 -19.59 -9.83 10.38
CA PHE A 233 -19.15 -8.55 9.84
C PHE A 233 -19.27 -8.47 8.30
N ILE A 234 -18.91 -9.54 7.60
CA ILE A 234 -18.97 -9.57 6.13
C ILE A 234 -20.42 -9.63 5.63
N GLN A 235 -21.30 -10.37 6.30
CA GLN A 235 -22.69 -10.52 5.87
C GLN A 235 -23.59 -9.36 6.33
N HIS A 236 -23.39 -8.90 7.56
CA HIS A 236 -24.24 -7.96 8.27
C HIS A 236 -23.43 -6.99 9.16
N PRO A 237 -22.62 -6.10 8.55
CA PRO A 237 -21.88 -5.09 9.31
C PRO A 237 -22.86 -4.12 10.00
N LEU A 238 -22.66 -3.90 11.30
CA LEU A 238 -23.55 -3.10 12.13
C LEU A 238 -23.24 -1.60 12.07
N SER A 239 -21.96 -1.25 11.97
CA SER A 239 -21.52 0.15 11.92
C SER A 239 -21.64 0.72 10.50
N ALA A 240 -21.88 2.02 10.38
CA ALA A 240 -21.88 2.72 9.09
C ALA A 240 -20.51 2.59 8.39
N ALA A 241 -19.42 2.68 9.15
CA ALA A 241 -18.07 2.47 8.65
C ALA A 241 -17.86 1.03 8.15
N GLY A 242 -18.39 0.03 8.85
CA GLY A 242 -18.37 -1.38 8.44
C GLY A 242 -19.15 -1.61 7.15
N GLN A 243 -20.35 -1.06 7.04
CA GLN A 243 -21.18 -1.15 5.81
C GLN A 243 -20.50 -0.52 4.59
N GLN A 244 -19.78 0.59 4.77
CA GLN A 244 -18.99 1.18 3.70
C GLN A 244 -17.77 0.29 3.38
N PHE A 245 -17.03 -0.14 4.39
CA PHE A 245 -15.81 -0.92 4.24
C PHE A 245 -16.06 -2.25 3.52
N VAL A 246 -17.11 -3.00 3.86
CA VAL A 246 -17.46 -4.25 3.18
C VAL A 246 -17.78 -4.02 1.70
N ARG A 247 -18.40 -2.89 1.34
CA ARG A 247 -18.77 -2.60 -0.05
C ARG A 247 -17.60 -2.13 -0.92
N SER A 248 -16.70 -1.31 -0.38
CA SER A 248 -15.69 -0.62 -1.19
C SER A 248 -14.24 -0.93 -0.81
N GLY A 249 -14.00 -1.71 0.26
CA GLY A 249 -12.65 -1.91 0.81
C GLY A 249 -12.10 -0.72 1.58
N SER A 250 -12.87 0.37 1.74
CA SER A 250 -12.47 1.58 2.44
C SER A 250 -13.66 2.22 3.17
N CYS A 251 -13.39 3.08 4.14
CA CYS A 251 -14.41 3.87 4.82
C CYS A 251 -13.90 5.28 5.13
N ALA A 252 -14.78 6.26 4.95
CA ALA A 252 -14.46 7.67 5.13
C ALA A 252 -14.74 8.04 6.60
N VAL A 253 -13.78 7.77 7.47
CA VAL A 253 -13.82 8.18 8.88
C VAL A 253 -12.69 9.18 9.12
N PRO A 254 -12.99 10.43 9.52
CA PRO A 254 -11.96 11.44 9.78
C PRO A 254 -10.98 11.01 10.85
N MET A 255 -9.73 11.47 10.71
CA MET A 255 -8.70 11.20 11.71
C MET A 255 -8.95 12.00 13.01
N PRO A 256 -8.43 11.53 14.16
CA PRO A 256 -8.56 12.27 15.41
C PRO A 256 -7.99 13.68 15.30
N GLY A 257 -8.79 14.67 15.69
CA GLY A 257 -8.38 16.08 15.65
C GLY A 257 -8.46 16.75 14.27
N THR A 258 -9.03 16.10 13.25
CA THR A 258 -9.34 16.79 11.97
C THR A 258 -10.29 17.98 12.22
N PRO A 259 -9.91 19.21 11.83
CA PRO A 259 -10.77 20.39 11.99
C PRO A 259 -12.06 20.28 11.19
N VAL A 260 -13.17 20.77 11.74
CA VAL A 260 -14.49 20.72 11.08
C VAL A 260 -14.50 21.41 9.72
N HIS A 261 -13.72 22.48 9.55
CA HIS A 261 -13.63 23.22 8.28
C HIS A 261 -12.85 22.48 7.18
N GLU A 262 -12.16 21.38 7.51
CA GLU A 262 -11.47 20.52 6.54
C GLU A 262 -12.34 19.33 6.11
N LEU A 263 -13.54 19.17 6.67
CA LEU A 263 -14.45 18.09 6.35
C LEU A 263 -15.37 18.48 5.19
N ALA A 264 -15.73 17.50 4.35
CA ALA A 264 -16.81 17.67 3.39
C ALA A 264 -18.17 17.79 4.11
N ASP A 265 -19.13 18.47 3.48
CA ASP A 265 -20.43 18.83 4.08
C ASP A 265 -21.24 17.62 4.59
N ASP A 266 -21.00 16.43 4.05
CA ASP A 266 -21.69 15.17 4.36
C ASP A 266 -20.93 14.27 5.36
N VAL A 267 -19.76 14.70 5.84
CA VAL A 267 -18.91 13.91 6.75
C VAL A 267 -19.10 14.35 8.20
N LEU A 268 -19.52 13.41 9.06
CA LEU A 268 -19.62 13.67 10.49
C LEU A 268 -18.24 13.96 11.11
N PRO A 269 -18.14 14.99 11.98
CA PRO A 269 -16.88 15.32 12.63
C PRO A 269 -16.39 14.19 13.54
N PRO A 270 -15.06 14.04 13.69
CA PRO A 270 -14.51 13.04 14.60
C PRO A 270 -14.93 13.37 16.04
N PRO A 271 -15.09 12.35 16.91
CA PRO A 271 -15.30 12.57 18.34
C PRO A 271 -14.18 13.46 18.92
N PRO A 272 -14.48 14.25 19.98
CA PRO A 272 -13.45 15.05 20.63
C PRO A 272 -12.30 14.18 21.14
N LEU A 273 -11.10 14.75 21.16
CA LEU A 273 -9.93 14.07 21.68
C LEU A 273 -10.09 13.81 23.19
N PRO A 274 -9.72 12.61 23.69
CA PRO A 274 -9.77 12.34 25.11
C PRO A 274 -8.76 13.21 25.86
N ALA A 275 -9.02 13.48 27.14
CA ALA A 275 -8.17 14.34 27.97
C ALA A 275 -6.69 13.88 27.98
N ALA A 276 -6.46 12.56 28.02
CA ALA A 276 -5.12 11.99 27.94
C ALA A 276 -4.39 12.34 26.62
N ALA A 277 -5.11 12.41 25.50
CA ALA A 277 -4.55 12.82 24.21
C ALA A 277 -4.18 14.30 24.23
N LEU A 278 -5.03 15.16 24.79
CA LEU A 278 -4.77 16.60 24.93
C LEU A 278 -3.52 16.88 25.77
N VAL A 279 -3.38 16.19 26.91
CA VAL A 279 -2.17 16.26 27.74
C VAL A 279 -0.95 15.80 26.96
N ALA A 280 -1.05 14.68 26.24
CA ALA A 280 0.06 14.12 25.46
C ALA A 280 0.54 15.05 24.33
N ILE A 281 -0.34 15.85 23.71
CA ILE A 281 0.03 16.77 22.63
C ILE A 281 0.40 18.18 23.14
N ALA A 282 -0.02 18.55 24.35
CA ALA A 282 0.26 19.86 24.93
C ALA A 282 1.78 20.13 25.03
N GLU A 283 2.57 19.11 25.42
CA GLU A 283 4.04 19.19 25.51
C GLU A 283 4.72 19.59 24.19
N PHE A 284 4.06 19.37 23.05
CA PHE A 284 4.57 19.72 21.72
C PHE A 284 3.95 20.99 21.14
N SER A 285 2.96 21.55 21.83
CA SER A 285 2.24 22.75 21.44
C SER A 285 2.98 24.03 21.87
N ASP A 286 3.86 23.94 22.87
CA ASP A 286 4.67 25.05 23.39
C ASP A 286 5.92 25.40 22.55
N LEU A 287 6.20 24.68 21.45
CA LEU A 287 7.29 25.02 20.51
C LEU A 287 6.92 26.09 19.48
N ARG A 288 5.82 26.84 19.69
CA ARG A 288 5.46 28.03 18.92
C ARG A 288 4.95 29.17 19.81
N ILE A 289 5.71 29.62 20.79
CA ILE A 289 5.69 31.05 21.18
C ILE A 289 7.11 31.47 21.61
N SER A 290 7.79 32.22 20.75
CA SER A 290 8.73 33.27 21.16
C SER A 290 8.74 34.41 20.13
N SER A 291 8.01 35.48 20.47
CA SER A 291 8.20 36.92 20.18
C SER A 291 8.71 37.34 18.79
N SER A 292 8.00 38.09 17.94
CA SER A 292 7.34 39.40 18.13
C SER A 292 6.29 39.60 17.00
N ALA A 293 5.19 40.34 17.12
CA ALA A 293 4.93 41.56 17.86
C ALA A 293 3.45 41.64 18.32
N VAL A 294 3.29 42.34 19.43
CA VAL A 294 2.04 42.76 20.07
C VAL A 294 1.37 43.87 19.25
N SER A 295 0.03 43.88 19.29
CA SER A 295 -0.96 44.94 18.96
C SER A 295 -1.96 44.39 17.94
N GLU A 296 -3.27 44.36 18.15
CA GLU A 296 -4.16 45.23 18.91
C GLU A 296 -5.44 44.45 19.25
N VAL A 297 -6.01 44.74 20.42
CA VAL A 297 -7.34 44.29 20.85
C VAL A 297 -8.37 45.18 20.16
N VAL A 298 -9.31 44.61 19.41
CA VAL A 298 -10.56 45.29 19.01
C VAL A 298 -11.72 44.31 19.14
N GLU A 299 -12.65 44.65 20.04
CA GLU A 299 -13.95 43.98 20.23
C GLU A 299 -14.88 44.14 19.01
N PRO A 300 -15.83 43.20 18.78
CA PRO A 300 -16.72 43.27 17.64
C PRO A 300 -17.91 44.20 17.89
N VAL A 301 -18.02 45.27 17.09
CA VAL A 301 -19.21 46.10 16.99
C VAL A 301 -20.07 45.61 15.82
N LEU A 302 -21.26 45.09 16.14
CA LEU A 302 -22.37 44.89 15.20
C LEU A 302 -22.89 46.25 14.70
N PRO A 303 -23.31 46.35 13.43
CA PRO A 303 -24.45 47.20 13.12
C PRO A 303 -25.56 46.47 12.38
N ALA A 304 -26.76 46.94 12.71
CA ALA A 304 -28.06 46.45 12.32
C ALA A 304 -28.35 46.53 10.82
N ALA A 305 -29.14 45.56 10.35
CA ALA A 305 -29.82 45.56 9.07
C ALA A 305 -30.89 46.65 8.98
N LYS A 306 -31.03 47.28 7.81
CA LYS A 306 -32.29 47.82 7.27
C LYS A 306 -32.29 47.79 5.73
N PRO A 307 -33.49 47.78 5.10
CA PRO A 307 -33.76 47.00 3.90
C PRO A 307 -33.61 47.79 2.61
N VAL A 308 -33.31 47.12 1.51
CA VAL A 308 -33.43 47.69 0.15
C VAL A 308 -34.30 46.79 -0.71
N SER A 309 -35.29 47.44 -1.31
CA SER A 309 -36.38 46.93 -2.12
C SER A 309 -35.96 46.50 -3.53
N ALA A 310 -36.71 45.51 -4.02
CA ALA A 310 -36.95 45.04 -5.38
C ALA A 310 -36.53 45.93 -6.57
N SER A 311 -35.90 45.26 -7.55
CA SER A 311 -36.19 45.45 -8.98
C SER A 311 -35.88 44.14 -9.73
N GLU A 312 -36.86 43.64 -10.48
CA GLU A 312 -36.84 42.46 -11.36
C GLU A 312 -35.76 42.53 -12.45
N PRO A 313 -35.45 41.39 -13.09
CA PRO A 313 -35.72 41.37 -14.53
C PRO A 313 -36.44 40.11 -15.03
N ALA A 314 -37.46 40.40 -15.84
CA ALA A 314 -37.99 39.71 -17.01
C ALA A 314 -37.61 38.23 -17.27
N ALA A 315 -38.65 37.40 -17.31
CA ALA A 315 -38.68 36.07 -17.91
C ALA A 315 -38.69 36.12 -19.45
N PRO A 316 -38.21 35.07 -20.14
CA PRO A 316 -38.73 34.67 -21.44
C PRO A 316 -39.67 33.45 -21.31
N ARG A 317 -40.80 33.53 -22.00
CA ARG A 317 -41.79 32.44 -22.20
C ARG A 317 -41.38 31.52 -23.38
N PRO A 318 -41.99 30.33 -23.49
CA PRO A 318 -41.34 29.12 -24.03
C PRO A 318 -41.52 28.95 -25.54
N VAL A 319 -40.61 28.19 -26.15
CA VAL A 319 -40.81 27.59 -27.48
C VAL A 319 -40.80 26.08 -27.32
N ALA A 320 -41.80 25.46 -27.94
CA ALA A 320 -42.20 24.07 -27.78
C ALA A 320 -41.23 23.06 -28.42
N ALA A 321 -41.37 21.83 -27.93
CA ALA A 321 -40.63 20.63 -28.22
C ALA A 321 -40.64 20.17 -29.69
N ALA A 322 -39.50 19.64 -30.14
CA ALA A 322 -39.44 18.54 -31.10
C ALA A 322 -38.45 17.51 -30.54
N GLY A 323 -38.95 16.28 -30.34
CA GLY A 323 -38.29 15.25 -29.56
C GLY A 323 -37.11 14.58 -30.24
N LEU A 324 -36.25 14.01 -29.39
CA LEU A 324 -35.39 12.87 -29.69
C LEU A 324 -35.16 12.15 -28.36
N ALA A 325 -35.87 11.04 -28.18
CA ALA A 325 -35.56 10.05 -27.17
C ALA A 325 -34.24 9.37 -27.55
N ALA A 326 -33.24 9.42 -26.67
CA ALA A 326 -32.08 8.55 -26.74
C ALA A 326 -31.52 8.33 -25.32
N SER A 327 -31.72 7.10 -24.85
CA SER A 327 -31.12 6.40 -23.71
C SER A 327 -29.78 6.97 -23.19
N GLY A 328 -29.81 7.50 -21.96
CA GLY A 328 -28.61 7.67 -21.14
C GLY A 328 -28.24 6.33 -20.50
N THR A 329 -27.21 5.68 -21.04
CA THR A 329 -26.53 4.55 -20.41
C THR A 329 -25.08 4.96 -20.20
N THR A 330 -24.67 5.12 -18.95
CA THR A 330 -23.28 5.35 -18.55
C THR A 330 -22.45 4.11 -18.87
N ALA A 331 -21.26 4.30 -19.46
CA ALA A 331 -20.37 3.23 -19.93
C ALA A 331 -19.87 2.23 -18.86
N ARG A 332 -20.22 2.43 -17.57
CA ARG A 332 -19.95 1.48 -16.48
C ARG A 332 -20.88 0.25 -16.49
N ASP A 333 -22.02 0.29 -17.18
CA ASP A 333 -23.05 -0.76 -17.08
C ASP A 333 -22.99 -1.87 -18.13
N ARG A 334 -21.89 -2.01 -18.90
CA ARG A 334 -21.75 -3.11 -19.89
C ARG A 334 -20.38 -3.79 -19.89
N TYR A 335 -19.63 -3.76 -18.80
CA TYR A 335 -18.41 -4.57 -18.71
C TYR A 335 -18.77 -6.01 -18.34
N GLN A 336 -18.68 -6.92 -19.32
CA GLN A 336 -18.71 -8.35 -19.07
C GLN A 336 -17.28 -8.89 -19.22
N PRO A 337 -16.69 -9.48 -18.16
CA PRO A 337 -15.36 -10.07 -18.24
C PRO A 337 -15.38 -11.26 -19.21
N ARG A 338 -14.46 -11.26 -20.20
CA ARG A 338 -14.24 -12.42 -21.08
C ARG A 338 -13.17 -13.34 -20.48
N PRO A 339 -13.27 -14.66 -20.71
CA PRO A 339 -12.21 -15.59 -20.37
C PRO A 339 -10.97 -15.32 -21.24
N VAL A 340 -9.81 -15.40 -20.59
CA VAL A 340 -8.49 -15.08 -21.15
C VAL A 340 -8.16 -16.05 -22.29
N ASN A 341 -7.63 -15.53 -23.40
CA ASN A 341 -7.05 -16.36 -24.44
C ASN A 341 -5.73 -16.95 -23.90
N ALA A 342 -5.77 -18.22 -23.49
CA ALA A 342 -4.64 -18.93 -22.87
C ALA A 342 -3.35 -18.93 -23.73
N ALA A 343 -3.46 -18.70 -25.05
CA ALA A 343 -2.31 -18.56 -25.93
C ALA A 343 -1.48 -17.30 -25.63
N VAL A 344 -2.10 -16.19 -25.22
CA VAL A 344 -1.40 -14.94 -24.85
C VAL A 344 -0.70 -15.06 -23.49
N LEU A 345 -1.30 -15.83 -22.56
CA LEU A 345 -0.65 -16.18 -21.29
C LEU A 345 0.54 -17.13 -21.48
N MET A 346 0.52 -17.99 -22.51
CA MET A 346 1.61 -18.93 -22.82
C MET A 346 2.80 -18.25 -23.53
N GLU A 347 2.58 -17.26 -24.40
CA GLU A 347 3.68 -16.52 -25.03
C GLU A 347 4.35 -15.50 -24.09
N MET A 348 3.76 -15.22 -22.93
CA MET A 348 4.27 -14.27 -21.93
C MET A 348 4.64 -14.90 -20.57
N GLN A 349 4.79 -16.22 -20.51
CA GLN A 349 5.60 -16.84 -19.46
C GLN A 349 7.03 -16.27 -19.51
N PRO A 350 7.71 -16.13 -18.35
CA PRO A 350 8.93 -15.33 -18.24
C PRO A 350 9.86 -15.77 -19.35
N LEU A 351 10.29 -14.83 -20.18
CA LEU A 351 11.34 -15.05 -21.18
C LEU A 351 12.43 -15.87 -20.50
N LEU A 352 12.43 -17.17 -20.80
CA LEU A 352 13.43 -18.11 -20.39
C LEU A 352 14.75 -17.51 -20.83
N ALA A 353 15.58 -17.22 -19.85
CA ALA A 353 17.00 -17.01 -20.04
C ALA A 353 17.36 -16.01 -21.16
N ALA A 354 17.17 -14.71 -20.90
CA ALA A 354 18.22 -13.80 -21.34
C ALA A 354 19.43 -14.08 -20.43
N GLU A 355 20.34 -14.96 -20.87
CA GLU A 355 21.61 -15.31 -20.20
C GLU A 355 22.55 -14.10 -19.95
N ASN A 356 22.08 -12.87 -20.11
CA ASN A 356 22.80 -11.63 -19.84
C ASN A 356 21.92 -10.55 -19.19
N ALA A 357 20.88 -10.89 -18.41
CA ALA A 357 20.05 -9.91 -17.73
C ALA A 357 20.87 -9.08 -16.72
N VAL A 358 21.27 -7.89 -17.14
CA VAL A 358 22.02 -6.90 -16.36
C VAL A 358 21.21 -6.56 -15.09
N PRO A 359 21.81 -6.60 -13.88
CA PRO A 359 21.12 -6.24 -12.64
C PRO A 359 20.45 -4.86 -12.75
N ALA A 360 19.31 -4.67 -12.09
CA ALA A 360 18.56 -3.40 -12.01
C ALA A 360 19.40 -2.19 -11.55
N SER A 361 20.65 -2.40 -11.11
CA SER A 361 21.55 -1.44 -10.49
C SER A 361 22.56 -0.76 -11.45
N ARG A 362 22.21 -0.47 -12.71
CA ARG A 362 23.14 0.25 -13.63
C ARG A 362 22.57 1.45 -14.39
N GLY A 363 21.28 1.76 -14.27
CA GLY A 363 20.68 2.96 -14.87
C GLY A 363 20.87 4.23 -14.03
N PRO A 364 20.57 5.43 -14.58
CA PRO A 364 20.51 6.65 -13.79
C PRO A 364 19.42 6.57 -12.70
N SER A 365 19.45 7.49 -11.74
CA SER A 365 18.47 7.51 -10.65
C SER A 365 17.03 7.58 -11.19
N GLY A 366 16.15 6.68 -10.71
CA GLY A 366 14.76 6.56 -11.17
C GLY A 366 14.56 5.75 -12.45
N PHE A 367 15.62 5.22 -13.07
CA PHE A 367 15.50 4.33 -14.21
C PHE A 367 14.92 2.96 -13.81
N SER A 368 13.96 2.45 -14.59
CA SER A 368 13.35 1.14 -14.36
C SER A 368 12.97 0.44 -15.66
N TRP A 369 13.19 -0.88 -15.72
CA TRP A 369 12.80 -1.69 -16.87
C TRP A 369 11.32 -2.08 -16.79
N LEU A 370 10.55 -1.84 -17.87
CA LEU A 370 9.26 -2.49 -18.09
C LEU A 370 9.46 -3.88 -18.73
N VAL A 371 10.32 -3.94 -19.74
CA VAL A 371 10.79 -5.17 -20.38
C VAL A 371 12.31 -5.12 -20.39
N PRO A 372 13.01 -5.90 -19.55
CA PRO A 372 14.46 -5.87 -19.42
C PRO A 372 15.16 -5.97 -20.78
N GLY A 373 16.07 -5.02 -21.04
CA GLY A 373 16.85 -4.96 -22.28
C GLY A 373 16.06 -4.51 -23.52
N ARG A 374 14.79 -4.08 -23.38
CA ARG A 374 13.96 -3.65 -24.51
C ARG A 374 13.25 -2.32 -24.27
N LEU A 375 12.56 -2.16 -23.14
CA LEU A 375 11.72 -0.99 -22.87
C LEU A 375 11.81 -0.60 -21.39
N ALA A 376 12.12 0.67 -21.12
CA ALA A 376 12.28 1.23 -19.79
C ALA A 376 11.52 2.56 -19.60
N GLY A 377 11.31 2.93 -18.34
CA GLY A 377 10.97 4.28 -17.90
C GLY A 377 12.19 4.95 -17.24
N THR A 378 12.30 6.27 -17.39
CA THR A 378 13.32 7.07 -16.72
C THR A 378 12.80 8.49 -16.45
N PRO A 379 13.29 9.17 -15.39
CA PRO A 379 13.15 10.62 -15.25
C PRO A 379 13.92 11.35 -16.34
N TRP A 380 13.66 12.65 -16.49
CA TRP A 380 14.45 13.52 -17.35
C TRP A 380 15.95 13.43 -17.00
N PRO A 381 16.81 13.00 -17.94
CA PRO A 381 18.26 12.96 -17.71
C PRO A 381 18.81 14.36 -17.42
N GLY A 382 19.52 14.52 -16.30
CA GLY A 382 20.05 15.82 -15.88
C GLY A 382 19.29 16.50 -14.73
N VAL A 383 18.27 15.87 -14.15
CA VAL A 383 17.51 16.44 -13.01
C VAL A 383 18.28 16.34 -11.69
N VAL A 384 18.96 15.21 -11.45
CA VAL A 384 19.67 14.94 -10.19
C VAL A 384 21.19 14.98 -10.39
N HIS A 385 21.66 14.53 -11.54
CA HIS A 385 23.07 14.47 -11.90
C HIS A 385 23.34 15.27 -13.18
N ASP A 386 24.59 15.31 -13.61
CA ASP A 386 24.96 15.87 -14.90
C ASP A 386 24.24 15.13 -16.05
N MET A 387 23.69 15.88 -17.01
CA MET A 387 22.92 15.32 -18.12
C MET A 387 23.72 14.32 -18.95
N ASP A 388 24.98 14.64 -19.28
CA ASP A 388 25.83 13.75 -20.06
C ASP A 388 26.18 12.48 -19.24
N ALA A 389 26.28 12.57 -17.91
CA ALA A 389 26.46 11.39 -17.06
C ALA A 389 25.24 10.44 -17.08
N ASP A 390 24.02 10.99 -16.99
CA ASP A 390 22.78 10.20 -17.05
C ASP A 390 22.59 9.56 -18.44
N LEU A 391 22.84 10.30 -19.51
CA LEU A 391 22.76 9.78 -20.88
C LEU A 391 23.80 8.66 -21.12
N LYS A 392 25.02 8.79 -20.60
CA LYS A 392 26.02 7.70 -20.62
C LYS A 392 25.59 6.49 -19.80
N ALA A 393 24.85 6.68 -18.71
CA ALA A 393 24.32 5.57 -17.92
C ALA A 393 23.22 4.82 -18.69
N LEU A 394 22.33 5.55 -19.38
CA LEU A 394 21.34 4.95 -20.28
C LEU A 394 22.01 4.16 -21.42
N GLY A 395 23.02 4.72 -22.08
CA GLY A 395 23.79 4.02 -23.10
C GLY A 395 24.47 2.76 -22.57
N ARG A 396 25.00 2.78 -21.33
CA ARG A 396 25.56 1.59 -20.66
C ARG A 396 24.51 0.51 -20.34
N CYS A 397 23.25 0.90 -20.21
CA CYS A 397 22.12 -0.03 -20.09
C CYS A 397 21.66 -0.58 -21.45
N GLY A 398 22.30 -0.18 -22.54
CA GLY A 398 21.96 -0.59 -23.89
C GLY A 398 20.83 0.21 -24.52
N VAL A 399 20.33 1.27 -23.87
CA VAL A 399 19.31 2.16 -24.45
C VAL A 399 19.90 2.85 -25.69
N THR A 400 19.16 2.82 -26.79
CA THR A 400 19.57 3.44 -28.07
C THR A 400 18.66 4.60 -28.48
N MET A 401 17.44 4.66 -27.93
CA MET A 401 16.46 5.68 -28.26
C MET A 401 15.66 6.15 -27.06
N LEU A 402 15.56 7.46 -26.91
CA LEU A 402 14.75 8.14 -25.92
C LEU A 402 13.38 8.52 -26.51
N ILE A 403 12.32 8.39 -25.71
CA ILE A 403 10.98 8.88 -26.04
C ILE A 403 10.67 10.06 -25.11
N THR A 404 10.63 11.26 -25.69
CA THR A 404 10.45 12.53 -24.96
C THR A 404 8.97 12.92 -24.96
N LEU A 405 8.36 13.00 -23.77
CA LEU A 405 6.93 13.35 -23.61
C LEU A 405 6.68 14.78 -23.09
N THR A 406 7.74 15.57 -22.87
CA THR A 406 7.67 16.95 -22.41
C THR A 406 7.24 17.92 -23.50
N GLU A 407 6.76 19.10 -23.12
CA GLU A 407 6.36 20.15 -24.09
C GLU A 407 7.51 20.58 -25.00
N ARG A 408 8.71 20.72 -24.41
CA ARG A 408 9.93 21.01 -25.15
C ARG A 408 10.67 19.72 -25.47
N ASP A 409 11.29 19.70 -26.64
CA ASP A 409 12.12 18.58 -27.05
C ASP A 409 13.40 18.49 -26.20
N PHE A 410 13.98 17.30 -26.14
CA PHE A 410 15.24 17.05 -25.46
C PHE A 410 16.41 17.61 -26.28
N PRO A 411 17.46 18.18 -25.65
CA PRO A 411 18.61 18.74 -26.36
C PRO A 411 19.28 17.73 -27.31
N GLN A 412 19.12 17.94 -28.62
CA GLN A 412 19.57 16.99 -29.65
C GLN A 412 21.10 16.82 -29.69
N GLU A 413 21.85 17.90 -29.40
CA GLU A 413 23.30 17.84 -29.34
C GLU A 413 23.80 16.91 -28.22
N ALA A 414 23.13 16.92 -27.05
CA ALA A 414 23.47 16.04 -25.94
C ALA A 414 23.21 14.56 -26.29
N LEU A 415 22.09 14.27 -26.96
CA LEU A 415 21.79 12.91 -27.41
C LEU A 415 22.78 12.42 -28.47
N ALA A 416 23.12 13.27 -29.45
CA ALA A 416 24.09 12.95 -30.49
C ALA A 416 25.48 12.64 -29.90
N ARG A 417 25.95 13.42 -28.92
CA ARG A 417 27.23 13.16 -28.22
C ARG A 417 27.26 11.82 -27.49
N ASN A 418 26.11 11.31 -27.07
CA ASN A 418 25.99 10.05 -26.34
C ASN A 418 25.46 8.89 -27.20
N GLY A 419 25.33 9.08 -28.52
CA GLY A 419 24.91 8.05 -29.46
C GLY A 419 23.43 7.64 -29.33
N LEU A 420 22.60 8.48 -28.71
CA LEU A 420 21.17 8.22 -28.51
C LEU A 420 20.34 8.93 -29.58
N ARG A 421 19.25 8.29 -30.00
CA ARG A 421 18.22 8.89 -30.86
C ARG A 421 17.05 9.39 -30.03
N ASN A 422 16.22 10.24 -30.60
CA ASN A 422 15.02 10.76 -29.93
C ASN A 422 13.78 10.57 -30.78
N PHE A 423 12.66 10.33 -30.11
CA PHE A 423 11.34 10.61 -30.65
C PHE A 423 10.58 11.52 -29.69
N HIS A 424 10.22 12.72 -30.17
CA HIS A 424 9.49 13.70 -29.40
C HIS A 424 8.00 13.64 -29.69
N LEU A 425 7.21 13.45 -28.64
CA LEU A 425 5.77 13.66 -28.63
C LEU A 425 5.46 14.74 -27.59
N PRO A 426 5.18 15.98 -27.98
CA PRO A 426 4.86 17.03 -27.02
C PRO A 426 3.50 16.75 -26.36
N VAL A 427 3.51 16.71 -25.03
CA VAL A 427 2.32 16.59 -24.18
C VAL A 427 2.40 17.67 -23.10
N TYR A 428 1.30 18.38 -22.85
CA TYR A 428 1.24 19.37 -21.78
C TYR A 428 1.47 18.72 -20.41
N ASP A 429 2.02 19.49 -19.48
CA ASP A 429 2.27 18.94 -18.15
C ASP A 429 0.96 18.54 -17.43
N HIS A 430 1.03 17.48 -16.63
CA HIS A 430 -0.11 16.82 -15.97
C HIS A 430 -1.23 16.28 -16.87
N GLU A 431 -1.21 16.54 -18.18
CA GLU A 431 -2.17 15.99 -19.14
C GLU A 431 -1.70 14.66 -19.73
N PRO A 432 -2.62 13.73 -20.03
CA PRO A 432 -2.33 12.54 -20.82
C PRO A 432 -2.24 12.85 -22.32
N PRO A 433 -1.49 12.07 -23.13
CA PRO A 433 -1.64 12.10 -24.58
C PRO A 433 -3.08 11.77 -25.00
N THR A 434 -3.54 12.25 -26.15
CA THR A 434 -4.82 11.78 -26.72
C THR A 434 -4.71 10.31 -27.16
N VAL A 435 -5.84 9.61 -27.28
CA VAL A 435 -5.90 8.22 -27.79
C VAL A 435 -5.20 8.10 -29.16
N ALA A 436 -5.38 9.07 -30.06
CA ALA A 436 -4.72 9.08 -31.37
C ALA A 436 -3.20 9.25 -31.27
N GLN A 437 -2.72 10.15 -30.40
CA GLN A 437 -1.29 10.32 -30.12
C GLN A 437 -0.70 9.05 -29.50
N MET A 438 -1.43 8.40 -28.58
CA MET A 438 -1.02 7.14 -27.97
C MET A 438 -0.89 6.03 -29.01
N GLN A 439 -1.89 5.85 -29.89
CA GLN A 439 -1.84 4.87 -30.97
C GLN A 439 -0.65 5.10 -31.91
N MET A 440 -0.41 6.36 -32.32
CA MET A 440 0.73 6.73 -33.14
C MET A 440 2.05 6.42 -32.44
N LEU A 441 2.21 6.83 -31.17
CA LEU A 441 3.42 6.63 -30.39
C LEU A 441 3.75 5.14 -30.25
N LEU A 442 2.78 4.34 -29.80
CA LEU A 442 2.98 2.90 -29.62
C LEU A 442 3.29 2.19 -30.94
N ALA A 443 2.71 2.63 -32.07
CA ALA A 443 3.06 2.10 -33.38
C ALA A 443 4.52 2.39 -33.76
N ARG A 444 5.02 3.60 -33.46
CA ARG A 444 6.44 3.97 -33.67
C ARG A 444 7.38 3.20 -32.75
N MET A 445 7.04 3.08 -31.47
CA MET A 445 7.80 2.28 -30.49
C MET A 445 7.89 0.82 -30.93
N SER A 446 6.77 0.24 -31.37
CA SER A 446 6.73 -1.14 -31.87
C SER A 446 7.61 -1.33 -33.12
N ALA A 447 7.60 -0.36 -34.04
CA ALA A 447 8.49 -0.38 -35.20
C ALA A 447 9.97 -0.24 -34.83
N ALA A 448 10.31 0.58 -33.84
CA ALA A 448 11.68 0.74 -33.35
C ALA A 448 12.19 -0.53 -32.64
N LEU A 449 11.40 -1.11 -31.74
CA LEU A 449 11.73 -2.37 -31.06
C LEU A 449 11.94 -3.52 -32.05
N ARG A 450 11.15 -3.60 -33.14
CA ARG A 450 11.36 -4.60 -34.21
C ARG A 450 12.67 -4.41 -34.98
N ARG A 451 13.22 -3.20 -35.02
CA ARG A 451 14.53 -2.91 -35.61
C ARG A 451 15.70 -3.18 -34.63
N GLY A 452 15.41 -3.70 -33.45
CA GLY A 452 16.42 -3.97 -32.41
C GLY A 452 16.81 -2.74 -31.58
N GLU A 453 16.07 -1.64 -31.69
CA GLU A 453 16.28 -0.48 -30.81
C GLU A 453 15.83 -0.81 -29.37
N VAL A 454 16.52 -0.25 -28.38
CA VAL A 454 16.18 -0.35 -26.96
C VAL A 454 15.69 1.01 -26.50
N LEU A 455 14.47 1.06 -25.97
CA LEU A 455 13.74 2.31 -25.74
C LEU A 455 13.72 2.69 -24.26
N ALA A 456 13.84 3.98 -23.96
CA ALA A 456 13.52 4.54 -22.64
C ALA A 456 12.54 5.71 -22.78
N VAL A 457 11.43 5.65 -22.07
CA VAL A 457 10.38 6.69 -22.05
C VAL A 457 10.60 7.63 -20.89
N HIS A 458 10.46 8.93 -21.12
CA HIS A 458 10.54 9.92 -20.04
C HIS A 458 9.57 11.08 -20.20
N CYS A 459 9.30 11.74 -19.07
CA CYS A 459 8.68 13.05 -18.99
C CYS A 459 9.59 13.97 -18.14
N LEU A 460 9.04 14.75 -17.21
CA LEU A 460 9.84 15.49 -16.22
C LEU A 460 10.34 14.54 -15.11
N ALA A 461 9.48 14.22 -14.14
CA ALA A 461 9.81 13.32 -13.03
C ALA A 461 9.90 11.84 -13.43
N GLY A 462 9.41 11.48 -14.62
CA GLY A 462 9.39 10.11 -15.09
C GLY A 462 8.22 9.27 -14.56
N LEU A 463 7.21 9.87 -13.92
CA LEU A 463 6.19 9.14 -13.16
C LEU A 463 4.79 9.14 -13.80
N GLY A 464 4.19 10.32 -14.04
CA GLY A 464 2.86 10.43 -14.63
C GLY A 464 2.78 9.96 -16.08
N ARG A 465 3.10 10.84 -17.04
CA ARG A 465 3.04 10.56 -18.49
C ARG A 465 3.87 9.33 -18.92
N THR A 466 5.05 9.15 -18.33
CA THR A 466 5.89 7.96 -18.56
C THR A 466 5.15 6.70 -18.19
N GLY A 467 4.60 6.63 -16.96
CA GLY A 467 3.80 5.49 -16.51
C GLY A 467 2.59 5.24 -17.40
N THR A 468 1.92 6.30 -17.88
CA THR A 468 0.77 6.19 -18.78
C THR A 468 1.14 5.54 -20.11
N VAL A 469 2.26 5.93 -20.73
CA VAL A 469 2.72 5.31 -22.00
C VAL A 469 3.16 3.86 -21.79
N LEU A 470 3.85 3.57 -20.68
CA LEU A 470 4.27 2.22 -20.33
C LEU A 470 3.06 1.29 -20.07
N ALA A 471 2.02 1.80 -19.41
CA ALA A 471 0.79 1.04 -19.20
C ALA A 471 0.04 0.83 -20.53
N ALA A 472 -0.09 1.86 -21.37
CA ALA A 472 -0.72 1.73 -22.67
C ALA A 472 0.01 0.74 -23.59
N TRP A 473 1.34 0.61 -23.45
CA TRP A 473 2.11 -0.43 -24.11
C TRP A 473 1.64 -1.83 -23.69
N LEU A 474 1.47 -2.09 -22.39
CA LEU A 474 0.97 -3.37 -21.90
C LEU A 474 -0.47 -3.66 -22.37
N VAL A 475 -1.33 -2.63 -22.41
CA VAL A 475 -2.69 -2.77 -22.94
C VAL A 475 -2.67 -3.21 -24.40
N ARG A 476 -1.79 -2.60 -25.21
CA ARG A 476 -1.57 -3.01 -26.60
C ARG A 476 -1.10 -4.46 -26.74
N GLU A 477 -0.27 -4.94 -25.81
CA GLU A 477 0.22 -6.32 -25.80
C GLU A 477 -0.82 -7.32 -25.26
N GLY A 478 -2.04 -6.86 -24.93
CA GLY A 478 -3.19 -7.71 -24.64
C GLY A 478 -3.66 -7.70 -23.19
N LEU A 479 -3.11 -6.83 -22.33
CA LEU A 479 -3.61 -6.64 -20.97
C LEU A 479 -4.83 -5.72 -20.95
N THR A 480 -5.68 -5.84 -19.93
CA THR A 480 -6.72 -4.82 -19.67
C THR A 480 -6.06 -3.54 -19.12
N ALA A 481 -6.76 -2.40 -19.19
CA ALA A 481 -6.25 -1.14 -18.62
C ALA A 481 -5.96 -1.28 -17.12
N GLU A 482 -6.81 -2.00 -16.39
CA GLU A 482 -6.65 -2.26 -14.95
C GLU A 482 -5.38 -3.09 -14.67
N GLU A 483 -5.16 -4.16 -15.43
CA GLU A 483 -3.98 -5.02 -15.24
C GLU A 483 -2.68 -4.28 -15.62
N ALA A 484 -2.73 -3.51 -16.71
CA ALA A 484 -1.61 -2.68 -17.13
C ALA A 484 -1.24 -1.64 -16.06
N LEU A 485 -2.23 -0.97 -15.46
CA LEU A 485 -2.03 -0.03 -14.34
C LEU A 485 -1.39 -0.70 -13.14
N ARG A 486 -1.91 -1.87 -12.75
CA ARG A 486 -1.34 -2.65 -11.64
C ARG A 486 0.11 -3.00 -11.93
N ARG A 487 0.41 -3.47 -13.14
CA ARG A 487 1.74 -3.95 -13.53
C ARG A 487 2.79 -2.84 -13.56
N VAL A 488 2.44 -1.65 -14.04
CA VAL A 488 3.39 -0.52 -14.00
C VAL A 488 3.60 -0.01 -12.56
N ARG A 489 2.57 -0.05 -11.70
CA ARG A 489 2.69 0.35 -10.29
C ARG A 489 3.50 -0.61 -9.41
N LEU A 490 3.67 -1.86 -9.84
CA LEU A 490 4.63 -2.78 -9.23
C LEU A 490 6.09 -2.37 -9.51
N ILE A 491 6.34 -1.66 -10.61
CA ILE A 491 7.67 -1.17 -10.98
C ILE A 491 7.98 0.13 -10.22
N ASP A 492 7.04 1.07 -10.24
CA ASP A 492 7.08 2.27 -9.42
C ASP A 492 5.65 2.64 -9.00
N ALA A 493 5.39 2.66 -7.69
CA ALA A 493 4.06 2.91 -7.14
C ALA A 493 3.51 4.30 -7.50
N GLN A 494 4.37 5.24 -7.91
CA GLN A 494 3.99 6.59 -8.33
C GLN A 494 3.66 6.68 -9.83
N TYR A 495 3.76 5.59 -10.60
CA TYR A 495 3.35 5.58 -12.00
C TYR A 495 1.86 5.82 -12.18
N VAL A 496 1.55 6.70 -13.14
CA VAL A 496 0.21 7.24 -13.42
C VAL A 496 -0.35 8.00 -12.21
N GLN A 497 -0.34 9.33 -12.31
CA GLN A 497 -0.49 10.23 -11.15
C GLN A 497 -1.81 11.00 -11.13
N SER A 498 -2.66 10.87 -12.17
CA SER A 498 -3.96 11.55 -12.24
C SER A 498 -5.07 10.64 -12.76
N GLU A 499 -6.30 10.93 -12.33
CA GLU A 499 -7.50 10.25 -12.83
C GLU A 499 -7.66 10.40 -14.35
N THR A 500 -7.26 11.55 -14.92
CA THR A 500 -7.29 11.79 -16.36
C THR A 500 -6.34 10.86 -17.12
N GLN A 501 -5.17 10.54 -16.55
CA GLN A 501 -4.22 9.60 -17.13
C GLN A 501 -4.70 8.15 -17.03
N GLU A 502 -5.36 7.79 -15.92
CA GLU A 502 -6.01 6.47 -15.80
C GLU A 502 -7.16 6.32 -16.79
N ALA A 503 -8.03 7.33 -16.89
CA ALA A 503 -9.16 7.35 -17.81
C ALA A 503 -8.72 7.14 -19.27
N LEU A 504 -7.60 7.76 -19.69
CA LEU A 504 -7.03 7.52 -21.02
C LEU A 504 -6.79 6.04 -21.30
N LEU A 505 -6.29 5.26 -20.33
CA LEU A 505 -5.97 3.85 -20.55
C LEU A 505 -7.22 3.03 -20.84
N TYR A 506 -8.31 3.30 -20.12
CA TYR A 506 -9.62 2.69 -20.38
C TYR A 506 -10.20 3.15 -21.73
N GLU A 507 -10.06 4.43 -22.09
CA GLU A 507 -10.46 4.93 -23.42
C GLU A 507 -9.66 4.26 -24.54
N PHE A 508 -8.35 4.07 -24.33
CA PHE A 508 -7.45 3.44 -25.28
C PHE A 508 -7.76 1.94 -25.45
N GLU A 509 -8.00 1.20 -24.36
CA GLU A 509 -8.47 -0.19 -24.40
C GLU A 509 -9.76 -0.29 -25.23
N ASN A 510 -10.75 0.55 -24.94
CA ASN A 510 -12.00 0.59 -25.69
C ASN A 510 -11.78 0.88 -27.18
N ALA A 511 -10.90 1.82 -27.52
CA ALA A 511 -10.58 2.15 -28.91
C ALA A 511 -9.86 1.00 -29.65
N LEU A 512 -9.07 0.17 -28.96
CA LEU A 512 -8.48 -1.05 -29.53
C LEU A 512 -9.55 -2.11 -29.80
N LEU A 513 -10.46 -2.33 -28.85
CA LEU A 513 -11.56 -3.29 -28.99
C LEU A 513 -12.51 -2.92 -30.15
N GLN A 514 -12.80 -1.63 -30.35
CA GLN A 514 -13.61 -1.14 -31.47
C GLN A 514 -12.95 -1.32 -32.85
N LYS A 515 -11.63 -1.45 -32.93
CA LYS A 515 -10.92 -1.74 -34.20
C LYS A 515 -10.87 -3.24 -34.52
N MET A 516 -11.16 -4.11 -33.54
CA MET A 516 -11.12 -5.57 -33.66
C MET A 516 -12.50 -6.18 -33.90
N ALA A 517 -13.58 -5.42 -33.65
CA ALA A 517 -14.96 -5.73 -34.02
C ALA A 517 -15.26 -5.20 -35.42
#